data_AF-A0A1C3ERC9-F1
#
_entry.id   AF-A0A1C3ERC9-F1
#
_cell.length_a   1.000
_cell.length_b   1.000
_cell.length_c   1.000
_cell.angle_alpha   90.00
_cell.angle_beta   90.00
_cell.angle_gamma   90.00
#
_symmetry.space_group_name_H-M   'P 1'
#
loop_
_entity.id
_entity.type
_entity.pdbx_description
1 polymer ?
#
loop_
_entity_poly.entity_id
_entity_poly.type
_entity_poly.pdbx_seq_one_letter_code
_entity_poly.pdbx_strand_id
1 'polypeptide(L)' 'MSDQGLENAPAEIKLAVDLIYLLETNEIEIDTALKALEIVKQDLERRKENTR' A
#
# COMPACT_ATOMS: atom_id res chain seq x y z
N MET A 1 4.95 18.75 -11.48
CA MET A 1 5.66 17.50 -11.84
C MET A 1 4.62 16.61 -12.48
N SER A 2 4.91 16.05 -13.65
CA SER A 2 3.94 15.55 -14.63
C SER A 2 3.11 14.37 -14.11
N ASP A 3 1.81 14.60 -13.94
CA ASP A 3 0.79 13.64 -13.48
C ASP A 3 0.54 12.47 -14.46
N GLN A 4 1.13 12.53 -15.66
CA GLN A 4 0.97 11.53 -16.73
C GLN A 4 1.61 10.16 -16.45
N GLY A 5 2.56 10.10 -15.50
CA GLY A 5 3.25 8.85 -15.15
C GLY A 5 2.41 7.93 -14.26
N LEU A 6 1.61 8.50 -13.35
CA LEU A 6 0.79 7.73 -12.42
C LEU A 6 -0.47 7.20 -13.09
N GLU A 7 -1.10 7.95 -14.00
CA GLU A 7 -2.29 7.48 -14.72
C GLU A 7 -2.07 6.20 -15.53
N ASN A 8 -0.85 5.97 -16.01
CA ASN A 8 -0.47 4.77 -16.77
C ASN A 8 0.29 3.73 -15.94
N ALA A 9 0.52 3.97 -14.65
CA ALA A 9 1.24 3.05 -13.80
C ALA A 9 0.44 1.76 -13.54
N PRO A 10 1.13 0.63 -13.29
CA PRO A 10 0.50 -0.60 -12.81
C PRO A 10 -0.38 -0.35 -11.58
N ALA A 11 -1.43 -1.16 -11.41
CA ALA A 11 -2.41 -0.98 -10.34
C ALA A 11 -1.77 -1.04 -8.94
N GLU A 12 -0.78 -1.91 -8.76
CA GLU A 12 -0.01 -2.07 -7.53
C GLU A 12 0.81 -0.81 -7.18
N ILE A 13 1.32 -0.10 -8.21
CA ILE A 13 2.08 1.13 -8.01
C ILE A 13 1.15 2.28 -7.61
N LYS A 14 0.00 2.42 -8.29
CA LYS A 14 -1.02 3.42 -7.94
C LYS A 14 -1.50 3.23 -6.49
N LEU A 15 -1.83 2.00 -6.13
CA LEU A 15 -2.28 1.68 -4.78
C LEU A 15 -1.19 1.96 -3.74
N ALA A 16 0.08 1.65 -4.03
CA ALA A 16 1.17 1.97 -3.12
C ALA A 16 1.30 3.49 -2.89
N VAL A 17 1.15 4.30 -3.93
CA VAL A 17 1.17 5.76 -3.83
C VAL A 17 0.00 6.28 -2.99
N ASP A 18 -1.21 5.77 -3.22
CA ASP A 18 -2.39 6.14 -2.44
C ASP A 18 -2.21 5.79 -0.95
N LEU A 19 -1.66 4.60 -0.65
CA LEU A 19 -1.39 4.17 0.71
C LEU A 19 -0.33 5.04 1.40
N ILE A 20 0.74 5.42 0.70
CA ILE A 20 1.76 6.32 1.24
C ILE A 20 1.14 7.68 1.56
N TYR A 21 0.36 8.25 0.64
CA TYR A 21 -0.35 9.50 0.86
C TYR A 21 -1.27 9.44 2.09
N LEU A 22 -2.03 8.34 2.25
CA LEU A 22 -2.88 8.15 3.44
C LEU A 22 -2.06 8.08 4.73
N LEU A 23 -0.91 7.42 4.73
CA LEU A 23 -0.05 7.31 5.92
C LEU A 23 0.58 8.66 6.28
N GLU A 24 1.07 9.39 5.29
CA GLU A 24 1.66 10.72 5.49
C GLU A 24 0.62 11.74 5.97
N THR A 25 -0.58 11.75 5.37
CA THR A 25 -1.66 12.68 5.75
C THR A 25 -2.21 12.44 7.16
N ASN A 26 -2.04 11.23 7.69
CA ASN A 26 -2.39 10.89 9.07
C ASN A 26 -1.19 10.95 10.02
N GLU A 27 -0.05 11.49 9.56
CA GLU A 27 1.19 11.67 10.35
C GLU A 27 1.66 10.36 11.02
N ILE A 28 1.49 9.24 10.32
CA ILE A 28 1.87 7.92 10.85
C ILE A 28 3.38 7.75 10.79
N GLU A 29 3.99 7.48 11.95
CA GLU A 29 5.41 7.14 12.05
C GLU A 29 5.81 5.98 11.13
N ILE A 30 6.95 6.11 10.45
CA ILE A 30 7.42 5.15 9.44
C ILE A 30 7.48 3.72 10.00
N ASP A 31 8.03 3.55 11.20
CA ASP A 31 8.13 2.23 11.84
C ASP A 31 6.77 1.60 12.14
N THR A 32 5.78 2.44 12.47
CA THR A 32 4.41 1.99 12.71
C THR A 32 3.73 1.60 11.40
N ALA A 33 3.90 2.42 10.34
CA ALA A 33 3.40 2.14 9.01
C ALA A 33 3.95 0.83 8.45
N LEU A 34 5.26 0.60 8.55
CA LEU A 34 5.91 -0.63 8.08
C LEU A 34 5.37 -1.87 8.80
N LYS A 35 5.21 -1.82 10.13
CA LYS A 35 4.63 -2.91 10.91
C LYS A 35 3.18 -3.19 10.50
N ALA A 36 2.38 -2.15 10.29
CA ALA A 36 0.99 -2.29 9.86
C ALA A 36 0.89 -2.92 8.45
N LEU A 37 1.72 -2.47 7.51
CA LEU A 37 1.76 -3.01 6.15
C LEU A 37 2.18 -4.49 6.13
N GLU A 38 3.11 -4.91 6.99
CA GLU A 38 3.48 -6.32 7.13
C GLU A 38 2.30 -7.18 7.64
N ILE A 39 1.54 -6.67 8.62
CA ILE A 39 0.32 -7.35 9.11
C ILE A 39 -0.71 -7.49 7.98
N VAL A 40 -0.95 -6.41 7.22
CA VAL A 40 -1.88 -6.41 6.08
C VAL A 40 -1.44 -7.41 5.01
N LYS A 41 -0.15 -7.42 4.65
CA LYS A 41 0.41 -8.37 3.69
C LYS A 41 0.18 -9.81 4.13
N GLN A 42 0.52 -10.15 5.37
CA GLN A 42 0.30 -11.50 5.91
C GLN A 42 -1.18 -11.90 5.88
N ASP A 43 -2.10 -10.96 6.13
CA ASP A 43 -3.53 -11.25 6.05
C ASP A 43 -4.00 -11.54 4.62
N LEU A 44 -3.54 -10.76 3.64
CA LEU A 44 -3.82 -11.00 2.23
C LEU A 44 -3.25 -12.34 1.74
N GLU A 45 -2.04 -12.69 2.17
CA GLU A 45 -1.42 -13.98 1.87
C GLU A 45 -2.25 -15.14 2.44
N ARG A 46 -2.65 -15.07 3.72
CA ARG A 46 -3.54 -16.08 4.33
C ARG A 46 -4.86 -16.21 3.57
N ARG A 47 -5.49 -15.11 3.16
CA ARG A 47 -6.74 -15.14 2.37
C ARG A 47 -6.53 -15.78 1.00
N LYS A 48 -5.42 -15.48 0.34
CA LYS A 48 -5.04 -16.07 -0.96
C LYS A 48 -4.86 -17.59 -0.85
N GLU A 49 -4.26 -18.06 0.23
CA GLU A 49 -4.08 -19.50 0.51
C GLU A 49 -5.39 -20.20 0.88
N ASN A 50 -6.26 -19.54 1.64
CA ASN A 50 -7.56 -20.06 2.06
C ASN A 50 -8.64 -20.04 0.96
N THR A 51 -8.33 -19.50 -0.23
CA THR A 51 -9.22 -19.53 -1.41
C THR A 51 -8.94 -20.76 -2.31
N ARG A 52 -8.37 -21.83 -1.73
CA ARG A 52 -8.18 -23.14 -2.37
C ARG A 52 -9.19 -24.15 -1.84
#